data_AF-A0A7C0YCQ5-F1
#
_entry.id   AF-A0A7C0YCQ5-F1
#
_cell.length_a   1.000
_cell.length_b   1.000
_cell.length_c   1.000
_cell.angle_alpha   90.00
_cell.angle_beta   90.00
_cell.angle_gamma   90.00
#
_symmetry.space_group_name_H-M   'P 1'
#
loop_
_entity.id
_entity.type
_entity.pdbx_description
1 polymer ?
#
loop_
_entity_poly.entity_id
_entity_poly.type
_entity_poly.pdbx_seq_one_letter_code
_entity_poly.pdbx_strand_id
1 'polypeptide(L)'
;MGTAKVWYMDARAKRFLESTAIKGRQILEYSGWLDKLHPGDIVAVKTHMGEAYNVGYLRPIIVRTLVEALKDKGCKPFVTDTTTMPYHPWISRTVAMDYLETANQNGFNHSSMGCPVVIADGWLGTDDVVVDLEGRGTYLNKQFVSRAIADADALLSVAHFKGHPAGGYGGSLKNIGVGGASKRGKMNLHGALAGDKPIVDLSKCKGRRCEWWQTCEDCCPEGAIQVTEEGLKIDQEACVYCFACANLCINMA
;
A
#
# COMPACT_ATOMS: atom_id res chain seq x y z
N MET A 1 15.33 -2.13 22.93
CA MET A 1 14.98 -2.63 21.59
C MET A 1 15.79 -3.90 21.34
N GLY A 2 15.14 -5.01 21.01
CA GLY A 2 15.86 -6.24 20.67
C GLY A 2 16.61 -6.10 19.35
N THR A 3 17.72 -6.80 19.18
CA THR A 3 18.43 -6.90 17.90
C THR A 3 17.69 -7.87 16.98
N ALA A 4 17.36 -7.43 15.76
CA ALA A 4 16.77 -8.31 14.76
C ALA A 4 17.87 -9.15 14.10
N LYS A 5 17.65 -10.47 13.96
CA LYS A 5 18.51 -11.31 13.13
C LYS A 5 18.21 -11.03 11.66
N VAL A 6 19.24 -10.70 10.88
CA VAL A 6 19.12 -10.35 9.46
C VAL A 6 19.83 -11.41 8.64
N TRP A 7 19.11 -11.97 7.69
CA TRP A 7 19.66 -12.84 6.65
C TRP A 7 19.67 -12.07 5.34
N TYR A 8 20.78 -12.15 4.61
CA TYR A 8 20.96 -11.40 3.37
C TYR A 8 21.75 -12.23 2.35
N MET A 9 21.58 -11.87 1.08
CA MET A 9 22.38 -12.39 -0.03
C MET A 9 22.71 -11.25 -0.98
N ASP A 10 23.80 -11.39 -1.74
CA ASP A 10 24.14 -10.44 -2.81
C ASP A 10 23.01 -10.40 -3.85
N ALA A 11 22.63 -9.21 -4.28
CA ALA A 11 21.63 -8.99 -5.32
C ALA A 11 22.12 -9.48 -6.71
N ARG A 12 23.44 -9.52 -6.95
CA ARG A 12 24.03 -9.95 -8.24
C ARG A 12 23.76 -11.42 -8.55
N ALA A 13 23.47 -11.71 -9.81
CA ALA A 13 23.32 -13.06 -10.33
C ALA A 13 24.45 -13.35 -11.32
N LYS A 14 25.28 -14.36 -11.03
CA LYS A 14 26.36 -14.82 -11.90
C LYS A 14 26.00 -16.13 -12.61
N ARG A 15 25.03 -16.88 -12.09
CA ARG A 15 24.56 -18.16 -12.61
C ARG A 15 23.05 -18.17 -12.72
N PHE A 16 22.49 -19.06 -13.55
CA PHE A 16 21.04 -19.15 -13.76
C PHE A 16 20.26 -19.50 -12.47
N LEU A 17 20.92 -20.12 -11.47
CA LEU A 17 20.35 -20.43 -10.16
C LEU A 17 20.41 -19.27 -9.15
N GLU A 18 20.87 -18.08 -9.55
CA GLU A 18 21.08 -16.95 -8.65
C GLU A 18 20.14 -15.77 -8.93
N SER A 19 18.98 -16.02 -9.53
CA SER A 19 17.95 -14.98 -9.68
C SER A 19 17.45 -14.51 -8.30
N THR A 20 16.92 -13.28 -8.22
CA THR A 20 16.33 -12.75 -6.98
C THR A 20 15.20 -13.63 -6.44
N ALA A 21 14.44 -14.29 -7.33
CA ALA A 21 13.37 -15.21 -6.94
C ALA A 21 13.92 -16.45 -6.22
N ILE A 22 14.95 -17.10 -6.79
CA ILE A 22 15.60 -18.27 -6.19
C ILE A 22 16.27 -17.91 -4.87
N LYS A 23 17.04 -16.81 -4.85
CA LYS A 23 17.72 -16.33 -3.63
C LYS A 23 16.73 -15.93 -2.55
N GLY A 24 15.61 -15.31 -2.90
CA GLY A 24 14.54 -14.98 -1.96
C GLY A 24 13.98 -16.24 -1.28
N ARG A 25 13.73 -17.30 -2.04
CA ARG A 25 13.29 -18.60 -1.50
C ARG A 25 14.34 -19.22 -0.60
N GLN A 26 15.62 -19.23 -1.01
CA GLN A 26 16.71 -19.75 -0.20
C GLN A 26 16.86 -19.01 1.14
N ILE A 27 16.72 -17.68 1.15
CA ILE A 27 16.70 -16.90 2.40
C ILE A 27 15.50 -17.31 3.27
N LEU A 28 14.31 -17.44 2.67
CA LEU A 28 13.10 -17.82 3.41
C LEU A 28 13.28 -19.19 4.08
N GLU A 29 13.77 -20.19 3.33
CA GLU A 29 14.06 -21.54 3.84
C GLU A 29 15.17 -21.53 4.90
N TYR A 30 16.31 -20.89 4.61
CA TYR A 30 17.47 -20.87 5.52
C TYR A 30 17.23 -20.06 6.81
N SER A 31 16.33 -19.07 6.78
CA SER A 31 16.01 -18.27 7.96
C SER A 31 15.33 -19.06 9.08
N GLY A 32 14.79 -20.24 8.78
CA GLY A 32 13.95 -21.02 9.68
C GLY A 32 12.58 -20.39 9.94
N TRP A 33 12.17 -19.41 9.12
CA TRP A 33 10.85 -18.78 9.25
C TRP A 33 9.73 -19.80 8.92
N LEU A 34 9.92 -20.62 7.89
CA LEU A 34 8.98 -21.68 7.50
C LEU A 34 8.84 -22.78 8.56
N ASP A 35 9.83 -22.97 9.43
CA ASP A 35 9.81 -24.00 10.47
C ASP A 35 8.77 -23.73 11.56
N LYS A 36 8.30 -22.47 11.65
CA LYS A 36 7.29 -22.04 12.61
C LYS A 36 5.85 -22.25 12.11
N LEU A 37 5.69 -22.67 10.85
CA LEU A 37 4.39 -22.89 10.24
C LEU A 37 4.01 -24.37 10.21
N HIS A 38 2.72 -24.62 10.23
CA HIS A 38 2.11 -25.95 10.19
C HIS A 38 1.31 -26.16 8.90
N PRO A 39 1.18 -27.41 8.42
CA PRO A 39 0.28 -27.73 7.33
C PRO A 39 -1.15 -27.28 7.65
N GLY A 40 -1.77 -26.57 6.72
CA GLY A 40 -3.11 -26.01 6.87
C GLY A 40 -3.16 -24.54 7.26
N ASP A 41 -2.08 -23.97 7.82
CA ASP A 41 -1.99 -22.55 8.19
C ASP A 41 -2.34 -21.66 6.98
N ILE A 42 -3.23 -20.69 7.21
CA ILE A 42 -3.60 -19.67 6.23
C ILE A 42 -2.59 -18.53 6.32
N VAL A 43 -1.83 -18.31 5.25
CA VAL A 43 -0.71 -17.36 5.24
C VAL A 43 -0.98 -16.19 4.31
N ALA A 44 -1.09 -14.99 4.87
CA ALA A 44 -1.18 -13.75 4.10
C ALA A 44 0.19 -13.38 3.53
N VAL A 45 0.33 -13.38 2.20
CA VAL A 45 1.54 -12.92 1.50
C VAL A 45 1.32 -11.46 1.10
N LYS A 46 1.71 -10.55 1.99
CA LYS A 46 1.49 -9.11 1.80
C LYS A 46 2.54 -8.51 0.90
N THR A 47 2.12 -7.99 -0.25
CA THR A 47 3.00 -7.25 -1.17
C THR A 47 2.28 -6.06 -1.79
N HIS A 48 3.04 -5.09 -2.31
CA HIS A 48 2.47 -3.98 -3.07
C HIS A 48 2.35 -4.37 -4.54
N MET A 49 1.11 -4.55 -5.02
CA MET A 49 0.84 -5.09 -6.37
C MET A 49 0.96 -4.05 -7.52
N GLY A 50 1.40 -2.83 -7.19
CA GLY A 50 1.62 -1.76 -8.17
C GLY A 50 0.38 -0.88 -8.38
N GLU A 51 0.60 0.32 -8.91
CA GLU A 51 -0.45 1.25 -9.36
C GLU A 51 -0.55 1.15 -10.89
N ALA A 52 -1.64 1.61 -11.51
CA ALA A 52 -1.72 1.67 -12.98
C ALA A 52 -0.48 2.38 -13.56
N TYR A 53 0.13 1.76 -14.58
CA TYR A 53 1.31 2.25 -15.31
C TYR A 53 2.61 2.44 -14.49
N ASN A 54 2.61 2.13 -13.19
CA ASN A 54 3.82 2.20 -12.37
C ASN A 54 4.65 0.92 -12.55
N VAL A 55 5.94 1.02 -12.83
CA VAL A 55 6.84 -0.16 -12.97
C VAL A 55 7.68 -0.47 -11.72
N GLY A 56 7.57 0.36 -10.67
CA GLY A 56 8.35 0.29 -9.44
C GLY A 56 7.81 -0.67 -8.39
N TYR A 57 7.30 -1.85 -8.77
CA TYR A 57 6.83 -2.88 -7.86
C TYR A 57 7.66 -4.17 -7.99
N LEU A 58 7.51 -5.11 -7.05
CA LEU A 58 8.25 -6.38 -7.12
C LEU A 58 7.78 -7.21 -8.31
N ARG A 59 8.71 -7.75 -9.09
CA ARG A 59 8.35 -8.66 -10.19
C ARG A 59 7.50 -9.82 -9.65
N PRO A 60 6.32 -10.12 -10.24
CA PRO A 60 5.39 -11.13 -9.71
C PRO A 60 6.05 -12.49 -9.49
N ILE A 61 7.01 -12.89 -10.34
CA ILE A 61 7.75 -14.15 -10.21
C ILE A 61 8.46 -14.30 -8.85
N ILE A 62 8.94 -13.20 -8.25
CA ILE A 62 9.59 -13.24 -6.93
C ILE A 62 8.56 -13.67 -5.86
N VAL A 63 7.36 -13.07 -5.90
CA VAL A 63 6.29 -13.39 -4.95
C VAL A 63 5.78 -14.82 -5.18
N ARG A 64 5.60 -15.22 -6.44
CA ARG A 64 5.22 -16.59 -6.82
C ARG A 64 6.16 -17.63 -6.23
N THR A 65 7.47 -17.45 -6.31
CA THR A 65 8.44 -18.41 -5.77
C THR A 65 8.33 -18.55 -4.25
N LEU A 66 7.99 -17.48 -3.52
CA LEU A 66 7.76 -17.55 -2.07
C LEU A 66 6.41 -18.24 -1.74
N VAL A 67 5.37 -17.99 -2.55
CA VAL A 67 4.09 -18.70 -2.45
C VAL A 67 4.28 -20.20 -2.64
N GLU A 68 5.11 -20.63 -3.59
CA GLU A 68 5.42 -22.05 -3.80
C GLU A 68 6.11 -22.66 -2.57
N ALA A 69 7.05 -21.96 -1.94
CA ALA A 69 7.68 -22.44 -0.71
C ALA A 69 6.68 -22.65 0.44
N LEU A 70 5.67 -21.77 0.56
CA LEU A 70 4.57 -21.93 1.53
C LEU A 70 3.70 -23.16 1.19
N LYS A 71 3.40 -23.38 -0.09
CA LYS A 71 2.61 -24.54 -0.54
C LYS A 71 3.35 -25.86 -0.31
N ASP A 72 4.67 -25.89 -0.55
CA ASP A 72 5.51 -27.06 -0.29
C ASP A 72 5.54 -27.43 1.21
N LYS A 73 5.39 -26.44 2.09
CA LYS A 73 5.21 -26.63 3.55
C LYS A 73 3.81 -27.14 3.93
N GLY A 74 2.87 -27.18 2.99
CA GLY A 74 1.48 -27.57 3.22
C GLY A 74 0.57 -26.44 3.68
N CYS A 75 1.02 -25.18 3.65
CA CYS A 75 0.22 -24.02 4.02
C CYS A 75 -0.78 -23.63 2.91
N LYS A 76 -1.74 -22.77 3.25
CA LYS A 76 -2.76 -22.20 2.35
C LYS A 76 -2.50 -20.70 2.15
N PRO A 77 -1.59 -20.31 1.24
CA PRO A 77 -1.27 -18.91 1.04
C PRO A 77 -2.35 -18.17 0.24
N PHE A 78 -2.45 -16.86 0.46
CA PHE A 78 -3.09 -15.92 -0.46
C PHE A 78 -2.25 -14.66 -0.58
N VAL A 79 -2.11 -14.12 -1.79
CA VAL A 79 -1.41 -12.85 -2.02
C VAL A 79 -2.37 -11.71 -1.73
N THR A 80 -1.89 -10.68 -1.03
CA THR A 80 -2.77 -9.61 -0.58
C THR A 80 -2.13 -8.23 -0.56
N ASP A 81 -3.00 -7.23 -0.71
CA ASP A 81 -2.79 -5.83 -0.36
C ASP A 81 -4.14 -5.24 0.11
N THR A 82 -4.15 -3.97 0.46
CA THR A 82 -5.33 -3.21 0.87
C THR A 82 -5.56 -2.04 -0.09
N THR A 83 -6.80 -1.58 -0.17
CA THR A 83 -7.14 -0.37 -0.90
C THR A 83 -6.45 0.86 -0.30
N THR A 84 -6.33 1.96 -1.04
CA THR A 84 -5.70 3.19 -0.59
C THR A 84 -6.66 4.38 -0.55
N MET A 85 -6.24 5.45 0.13
CA MET A 85 -6.87 6.76 0.03
C MET A 85 -6.63 7.35 -1.37
N PRO A 86 -7.59 8.12 -1.93
CA PRO A 86 -7.40 8.83 -3.18
C PRO A 86 -6.43 9.98 -2.98
N TYR A 87 -5.19 9.83 -3.48
CA TYR A 87 -4.20 10.91 -3.43
C TYR A 87 -4.04 11.64 -4.77
N HIS A 88 -4.62 11.14 -5.86
CA HIS A 88 -4.78 11.84 -7.14
C HIS A 88 -5.95 11.24 -7.95
N PRO A 89 -6.44 11.89 -9.02
CA PRO A 89 -7.62 11.45 -9.78
C PRO A 89 -7.50 10.07 -10.44
N TRP A 90 -6.32 9.71 -10.95
CA TRP A 90 -6.10 8.48 -11.74
C TRP A 90 -5.72 7.24 -10.91
N ILE A 91 -6.10 7.22 -9.64
CA ILE A 91 -5.73 6.13 -8.75
C ILE A 91 -6.65 4.93 -8.97
N SER A 92 -6.07 3.76 -9.20
CA SER A 92 -6.84 2.55 -9.53
C SER A 92 -6.84 1.53 -8.37
N ARG A 93 -6.57 2.01 -7.15
CA ARG A 93 -6.49 1.17 -5.94
C ARG A 93 -7.41 1.62 -4.81
N THR A 94 -8.37 2.49 -5.11
CA THR A 94 -9.30 3.02 -4.11
C THR A 94 -10.43 2.05 -3.82
N VAL A 95 -10.82 1.16 -4.72
CA VAL A 95 -11.79 0.09 -4.46
C VAL A 95 -11.21 -1.25 -4.88
N ALA A 96 -11.72 -2.34 -4.31
CA ALA A 96 -11.18 -3.67 -4.57
C ALA A 96 -11.29 -4.07 -6.05
N MET A 97 -12.39 -3.70 -6.72
CA MET A 97 -12.63 -4.01 -8.12
C MET A 97 -11.51 -3.45 -9.01
N ASP A 98 -11.30 -2.13 -8.97
CA ASP A 98 -10.26 -1.46 -9.76
C ASP A 98 -8.85 -1.95 -9.40
N TYR A 99 -8.64 -2.25 -8.11
CA TYR A 99 -7.35 -2.73 -7.67
C TYR A 99 -7.07 -4.14 -8.23
N LEU A 100 -8.04 -5.04 -8.23
CA LEU A 100 -7.85 -6.36 -8.81
C LEU A 100 -7.56 -6.28 -10.30
N GLU A 101 -8.20 -5.37 -11.04
CA GLU A 101 -7.89 -5.15 -12.46
C GLU A 101 -6.45 -4.64 -12.65
N THR A 102 -6.03 -3.67 -11.83
CA THR A 102 -4.66 -3.17 -11.83
C THR A 102 -3.65 -4.27 -11.49
N ALA A 103 -3.95 -5.08 -10.49
CA ALA A 103 -3.12 -6.22 -10.08
C ALA A 103 -3.00 -7.24 -11.21
N ASN A 104 -4.11 -7.55 -11.91
CA ASN A 104 -4.11 -8.44 -13.07
C ASN A 104 -3.17 -7.94 -14.17
N GLN A 105 -3.27 -6.66 -14.53
CA GLN A 105 -2.41 -6.01 -15.54
C GLN A 105 -0.94 -6.01 -15.12
N ASN A 106 -0.67 -5.89 -13.83
CA ASN A 106 0.67 -5.95 -13.25
C ASN A 106 1.21 -7.38 -13.07
N GLY A 107 0.41 -8.40 -13.40
CA GLY A 107 0.78 -9.83 -13.34
C GLY A 107 0.51 -10.52 -11.99
N PHE A 108 -0.21 -9.87 -11.08
CA PHE A 108 -0.68 -10.42 -9.81
C PHE A 108 -2.13 -10.91 -9.95
N ASN A 109 -2.28 -12.13 -10.44
CA ASN A 109 -3.56 -12.81 -10.56
C ASN A 109 -3.45 -14.26 -10.06
N HIS A 110 -4.58 -14.95 -9.94
CA HIS A 110 -4.63 -16.32 -9.43
C HIS A 110 -3.68 -17.26 -10.18
N SER A 111 -3.66 -17.19 -11.52
CA SER A 111 -2.85 -18.08 -12.37
C SER A 111 -1.35 -17.82 -12.19
N SER A 112 -0.94 -16.56 -12.20
CA SER A 112 0.45 -16.15 -11.99
C SER A 112 0.94 -16.50 -10.59
N MET A 113 0.13 -16.26 -9.56
CA MET A 113 0.50 -16.49 -8.16
C MET A 113 0.33 -17.95 -7.71
N GLY A 114 -0.53 -18.73 -8.38
CA GLY A 114 -0.82 -20.11 -8.01
C GLY A 114 -1.60 -20.24 -6.69
N CYS A 115 -2.24 -19.14 -6.27
CA CYS A 115 -3.08 -19.01 -5.08
C CYS A 115 -4.03 -17.80 -5.24
N PRO A 116 -5.06 -17.64 -4.39
CA PRO A 116 -5.95 -16.48 -4.42
C PRO A 116 -5.21 -15.15 -4.26
N VAL A 117 -5.69 -14.12 -4.97
CA VAL A 117 -5.31 -12.72 -4.75
C VAL A 117 -6.49 -12.02 -4.10
N VAL A 118 -6.27 -11.44 -2.92
CA VAL A 118 -7.35 -10.90 -2.07
C VAL A 118 -7.03 -9.47 -1.67
N ILE A 119 -8.01 -8.56 -1.83
CA ILE A 119 -7.94 -7.22 -1.26
C ILE A 119 -8.42 -7.30 0.19
N ALA A 120 -7.50 -7.18 1.15
CA ALA A 120 -7.72 -7.61 2.53
C ALA A 120 -8.70 -6.74 3.33
N ASP A 121 -8.95 -5.51 2.90
CA ASP A 121 -9.88 -4.56 3.51
C ASP A 121 -11.23 -4.48 2.80
N GLY A 122 -11.53 -5.49 1.97
CA GLY A 122 -12.85 -5.70 1.38
C GLY A 122 -13.19 -4.73 0.24
N TRP A 123 -14.44 -4.82 -0.23
CA TRP A 123 -14.89 -4.16 -1.47
C TRP A 123 -14.61 -2.64 -1.49
N LEU A 124 -14.96 -1.96 -0.41
CA LEU A 124 -14.83 -0.50 -0.27
C LEU A 124 -13.61 -0.08 0.54
N GLY A 125 -12.78 -1.01 1.02
CA GLY A 125 -11.65 -0.69 1.89
C GLY A 125 -12.00 -0.44 3.37
N THR A 126 -13.18 -0.90 3.80
CA THR A 126 -13.76 -0.65 5.13
C THR A 126 -13.87 -1.90 5.99
N ASP A 127 -13.46 -3.06 5.47
CA ASP A 127 -13.50 -4.32 6.22
C ASP A 127 -12.24 -4.44 7.09
N ASP A 128 -12.41 -4.17 8.38
CA ASP A 128 -11.30 -4.08 9.32
C ASP A 128 -11.70 -4.47 10.74
N VAL A 129 -10.68 -4.76 11.55
CA VAL A 129 -10.80 -4.98 12.98
C VAL A 129 -10.05 -3.91 13.73
N VAL A 130 -10.59 -3.54 14.89
CA VAL A 130 -9.91 -2.63 15.82
C VAL A 130 -8.92 -3.44 16.64
N VAL A 131 -7.65 -3.09 16.53
CA VAL A 131 -6.55 -3.66 17.33
C VAL A 131 -6.11 -2.62 18.34
N ASP A 132 -6.21 -2.96 19.62
CA ASP A 132 -5.62 -2.16 20.70
C ASP A 132 -4.09 -2.29 20.63
N LEU A 133 -3.38 -1.16 20.70
CA LEU A 133 -1.92 -1.15 20.67
C LEU A 133 -1.31 -1.38 22.05
N GLU A 134 -2.11 -1.40 23.12
CA GLU A 134 -1.72 -1.76 24.48
C GLU A 134 -0.54 -0.92 24.98
N GLY A 135 -0.56 0.38 24.68
CA GLY A 135 0.51 1.32 25.03
C GLY A 135 1.80 1.20 24.22
N ARG A 136 1.86 0.32 23.19
CA ARG A 136 3.03 0.18 22.30
C ARG A 136 3.13 1.30 21.26
N GLY A 137 2.06 2.05 21.03
CA GLY A 137 2.05 3.17 20.12
C GLY A 137 2.54 4.46 20.79
N THR A 138 3.33 5.27 20.07
CA THR A 138 3.80 6.58 20.56
C THR A 138 2.68 7.62 20.59
N TYR A 139 1.77 7.57 19.60
CA TYR A 139 0.66 8.53 19.45
C TYR A 139 -0.70 7.81 19.32
N LEU A 140 -0.71 6.67 18.64
CA LEU A 140 -1.93 5.89 18.43
C LEU A 140 -2.11 4.90 19.57
N ASN A 141 -3.33 4.82 20.11
CA ASN A 141 -3.70 3.81 21.10
C ASN A 141 -4.39 2.59 20.45
N LYS A 142 -4.90 2.74 19.23
CA LYS A 142 -5.54 1.68 18.46
C LYS A 142 -5.22 1.83 16.98
N GLN A 143 -5.34 0.73 16.24
CA GLN A 143 -5.22 0.72 14.78
C GLN A 143 -6.29 -0.15 14.14
N PHE A 144 -6.67 0.21 12.92
CA PHE A 144 -7.65 -0.55 12.13
C PHE A 144 -6.91 -1.42 11.11
N VAL A 145 -6.86 -2.72 11.38
CA VAL A 145 -6.15 -3.71 10.57
C VAL A 145 -7.13 -4.40 9.65
N SER A 146 -6.77 -4.54 8.38
CA SER A 146 -7.62 -5.19 7.38
C SER A 146 -8.01 -6.61 7.79
N ARG A 147 -9.28 -6.97 7.60
CA ARG A 147 -9.87 -8.18 8.18
C ARG A 147 -9.16 -9.46 7.74
N ALA A 148 -8.89 -9.61 6.44
CA ALA A 148 -8.26 -10.82 5.92
C ALA A 148 -6.82 -11.01 6.43
N ILE A 149 -6.08 -9.92 6.71
CA ILE A 149 -4.75 -10.00 7.31
C ILE A 149 -4.84 -10.36 8.80
N ALA A 150 -5.82 -9.80 9.52
CA ALA A 150 -6.01 -10.08 10.93
C ALA A 150 -6.47 -11.52 11.21
N ASP A 151 -7.23 -12.11 10.29
CA ASP A 151 -7.73 -13.49 10.39
C ASP A 151 -6.71 -14.55 9.92
N ALA A 152 -5.58 -14.15 9.32
CA ALA A 152 -4.56 -15.09 8.87
C ALA A 152 -3.70 -15.61 10.04
N ASP A 153 -3.31 -16.89 9.97
CA ASP A 153 -2.46 -17.53 10.98
C ASP A 153 -1.02 -16.96 10.96
N ALA A 154 -0.56 -16.52 9.79
CA ALA A 154 0.73 -15.86 9.63
C ALA A 154 0.73 -14.80 8.51
N LEU A 155 1.63 -13.82 8.65
CA LEU A 155 1.87 -12.76 7.67
C LEU A 155 3.31 -12.82 7.15
N LEU A 156 3.47 -13.09 5.86
CA LEU A 156 4.73 -12.93 5.14
C LEU A 156 4.75 -11.57 4.42
N SER A 157 5.49 -10.60 4.96
CA SER A 157 5.66 -9.29 4.33
C SER A 157 6.76 -9.32 3.26
N VAL A 158 6.35 -9.13 2.00
CA VAL A 158 7.25 -9.12 0.83
C VAL A 158 7.28 -7.72 0.22
N ALA A 159 8.33 -6.96 0.50
CA ALA A 159 8.42 -5.54 0.15
C ALA A 159 9.69 -5.21 -0.64
N HIS A 160 9.61 -4.20 -1.51
CA HIS A 160 10.79 -3.52 -2.05
C HIS A 160 11.09 -2.26 -1.24
N PHE A 161 12.35 -1.82 -1.32
CA PHE A 161 12.77 -0.55 -0.75
C PHE A 161 12.52 0.60 -1.72
N LYS A 162 12.02 1.74 -1.21
CA LYS A 162 11.89 2.98 -1.99
C LYS A 162 12.06 4.20 -1.09
N GLY A 163 12.50 5.33 -1.65
CA GLY A 163 12.40 6.62 -0.97
C GLY A 163 10.94 6.99 -0.70
N HIS A 164 10.70 7.72 0.40
CA HIS A 164 9.38 8.23 0.76
C HIS A 164 9.46 9.70 1.19
N PRO A 165 8.76 10.64 0.51
CA PRO A 165 8.90 12.07 0.78
C PRO A 165 8.71 12.48 2.25
N ALA A 166 7.70 11.92 2.91
CA ALA A 166 7.41 12.21 4.33
C ALA A 166 8.01 11.21 5.32
N GLY A 167 8.47 10.05 4.85
CA GLY A 167 8.78 8.90 5.71
C GLY A 167 10.23 8.43 5.65
N GLY A 168 11.08 9.15 4.91
CA GLY A 168 12.44 8.73 4.57
C GLY A 168 12.44 7.56 3.59
N TYR A 169 12.09 6.36 4.07
CA TYR A 169 12.11 5.13 3.30
C TYR A 169 10.87 4.27 3.52
N GLY A 170 10.37 3.68 2.43
CA GLY A 170 9.41 2.58 2.43
C GLY A 170 10.10 1.23 2.40
N GLY A 171 9.46 0.22 2.99
CA GLY A 171 9.96 -1.15 3.05
C GLY A 171 9.01 -2.02 3.89
N SER A 172 9.54 -3.03 4.55
CA SER A 172 8.73 -4.04 5.26
C SER A 172 7.84 -3.45 6.37
N LEU A 173 8.33 -2.47 7.15
CA LEU A 173 7.53 -1.83 8.19
C LEU A 173 6.35 -1.05 7.61
N LYS A 174 6.55 -0.30 6.52
CA LYS A 174 5.47 0.41 5.84
C LYS A 174 4.48 -0.57 5.20
N ASN A 175 4.98 -1.66 4.61
CA ASN A 175 4.15 -2.68 3.98
C ASN A 175 3.19 -3.34 4.97
N ILE A 176 3.60 -3.50 6.24
CA ILE A 176 2.74 -4.00 7.32
C ILE A 176 1.89 -2.87 7.91
N GLY A 177 2.52 -1.81 8.43
CA GLY A 177 1.84 -0.79 9.23
C GLY A 177 0.85 0.07 8.43
N VAL A 178 1.20 0.43 7.19
CA VAL A 178 0.31 1.20 6.29
C VAL A 178 -0.38 0.27 5.31
N GLY A 179 0.36 -0.65 4.70
CA GLY A 179 -0.18 -1.58 3.69
C GLY A 179 -1.12 -2.65 4.27
N GLY A 180 -1.05 -2.95 5.56
CA GLY A 180 -1.97 -3.88 6.22
C GLY A 180 -3.19 -3.22 6.87
N ALA A 181 -3.24 -1.90 6.91
CA ALA A 181 -4.35 -1.14 7.47
C ALA A 181 -5.48 -0.98 6.45
N SER A 182 -6.74 -0.87 6.89
CA SER A 182 -7.85 -0.46 6.02
C SER A 182 -7.77 1.01 5.63
N LYS A 183 -8.68 1.54 4.81
CA LYS A 183 -8.75 3.00 4.57
C LYS A 183 -8.91 3.79 5.87
N ARG A 184 -9.76 3.31 6.78
CA ARG A 184 -9.94 3.90 8.10
C ARG A 184 -8.64 3.87 8.91
N GLY A 185 -7.89 2.77 8.85
CA GLY A 185 -6.59 2.66 9.51
C GLY A 185 -5.51 3.54 8.89
N LYS A 186 -5.53 3.71 7.57
CA LYS A 186 -4.68 4.68 6.86
C LYS A 186 -5.04 6.10 7.26
N MET A 187 -6.32 6.45 7.38
CA MET A 187 -6.72 7.77 7.88
C MET A 187 -6.25 7.98 9.32
N ASN A 188 -6.44 6.99 10.19
CA ASN A 188 -6.00 7.05 11.58
C ASN A 188 -4.48 7.31 11.72
N LEU A 189 -3.65 6.66 10.90
CA LEU A 189 -2.19 6.84 10.95
C LEU A 189 -1.69 8.11 10.26
N HIS A 190 -2.41 8.61 9.25
CA HIS A 190 -2.07 9.88 8.58
C HIS A 190 -2.72 11.09 9.26
N GLY A 191 -3.67 10.87 10.18
CA GLY A 191 -4.40 11.91 10.91
C GLY A 191 -3.51 12.93 11.62
N ALA A 192 -2.31 12.52 12.04
CA ALA A 192 -1.32 13.43 12.63
C ALA A 192 -0.73 14.45 11.64
N LEU A 193 -0.75 14.15 10.32
CA LEU A 193 -0.41 15.09 9.24
C LEU A 193 -1.66 15.70 8.58
N ALA A 194 -2.84 15.12 8.79
CA ALA A 194 -4.11 15.44 8.14
C ALA A 194 -5.09 16.20 9.05
N GLY A 195 -4.64 16.71 10.19
CA GLY A 195 -5.47 17.43 11.16
C GLY A 195 -6.09 18.72 10.62
N ASP A 196 -5.48 19.30 9.58
CA ASP A 196 -5.94 20.53 8.94
C ASP A 196 -6.27 20.29 7.47
N LYS A 197 -7.28 21.03 6.96
CA LYS A 197 -7.56 21.08 5.51
C LYS A 197 -6.33 21.61 4.76
N PRO A 198 -6.14 21.24 3.48
CA PRO A 198 -5.07 21.82 2.68
C PRO A 198 -5.10 23.34 2.73
N ILE A 199 -3.99 23.93 3.19
CA ILE A 199 -3.79 25.38 3.16
C ILE A 199 -3.07 25.68 1.86
N VAL A 200 -3.76 26.37 0.96
CA VAL A 200 -3.19 26.75 -0.33
C VAL A 200 -2.60 28.15 -0.24
N ASP A 201 -1.34 28.28 -0.64
CA ASP A 201 -0.69 29.56 -0.88
C ASP A 201 -1.14 30.14 -2.22
N LEU A 202 -2.20 30.97 -2.17
CA LEU A 202 -2.80 31.58 -3.37
C LEU A 202 -1.81 32.41 -4.19
N SER A 203 -0.72 32.91 -3.59
CA SER A 203 0.31 33.66 -4.32
C SER A 203 1.05 32.81 -5.37
N LYS A 204 1.06 31.49 -5.19
CA LYS A 204 1.67 30.51 -6.11
C LYS A 204 0.67 29.94 -7.12
N CYS A 205 -0.63 30.17 -6.92
CA CYS A 205 -1.67 29.69 -7.82
C CYS A 205 -1.78 30.61 -9.03
N LYS A 206 -1.64 30.04 -10.24
CA LYS A 206 -1.82 30.81 -11.49
C LYS A 206 -3.28 30.99 -11.90
N GLY A 207 -4.23 30.44 -11.14
CA GLY A 207 -5.66 30.45 -11.47
C GLY A 207 -5.93 29.77 -12.83
N ARG A 208 -6.88 30.31 -13.59
CA ARG A 208 -7.26 29.87 -14.95
C ARG A 208 -6.12 29.92 -15.98
N ARG A 209 -5.02 30.61 -15.69
CA ARG A 209 -3.80 30.58 -16.52
C ARG A 209 -2.96 29.31 -16.34
N CYS A 210 -3.26 28.48 -15.35
CA CYS A 210 -2.63 27.16 -15.19
C CYS A 210 -3.21 26.20 -16.22
N GLU A 211 -2.38 25.55 -17.04
CA GLU A 211 -2.86 24.57 -18.03
C GLU A 211 -3.62 23.37 -17.41
N TRP A 212 -3.40 23.10 -16.12
CA TRP A 212 -4.01 22.01 -15.35
C TRP A 212 -5.21 22.46 -14.49
N TRP A 213 -5.74 23.68 -14.69
CA TRP A 213 -6.78 24.24 -13.81
C TRP A 213 -8.04 23.35 -13.72
N GLN A 214 -8.43 22.71 -14.83
CA GLN A 214 -9.59 21.80 -14.87
C GLN A 214 -9.39 20.59 -13.97
N THR A 215 -8.19 20.02 -13.96
CA THR A 215 -7.85 18.89 -13.09
C THR A 215 -8.02 19.24 -11.61
N CYS A 216 -7.80 20.50 -11.20
CA CYS A 216 -8.09 20.92 -9.83
C CYS A 216 -9.58 20.89 -9.49
N GLU A 217 -10.47 21.29 -10.40
CA GLU A 217 -11.92 21.23 -10.20
C GLU A 217 -12.41 19.77 -10.27
N ASP A 218 -12.02 19.04 -11.32
CA ASP A 218 -12.46 17.67 -11.62
C ASP A 218 -12.01 16.65 -10.56
N CYS A 219 -10.92 16.92 -9.84
CA CYS A 219 -10.45 16.01 -8.80
C CYS A 219 -11.33 15.99 -7.54
N CYS A 220 -12.21 16.98 -7.37
CA CYS A 220 -13.02 17.10 -6.17
C CYS A 220 -14.37 16.41 -6.38
N PRO A 221 -14.63 15.26 -5.73
CA PRO A 221 -15.91 14.57 -5.88
C PRO A 221 -17.09 15.38 -5.33
N GLU A 222 -16.83 16.27 -4.38
CA GLU A 222 -17.84 17.13 -3.73
C GLU A 222 -18.03 18.47 -4.46
N GLY A 223 -17.29 18.73 -5.54
CA GLY A 223 -17.33 20.02 -6.23
C GLY A 223 -16.85 21.21 -5.37
N ALA A 224 -16.09 20.95 -4.31
CA ALA A 224 -15.65 21.96 -3.34
C ALA A 224 -14.54 22.90 -3.88
N ILE A 225 -14.01 22.67 -5.07
CA ILE A 225 -12.90 23.44 -5.65
C ILE A 225 -13.40 24.25 -6.84
N GLN A 226 -13.19 25.57 -6.80
CA GLN A 226 -13.43 26.47 -7.91
C GLN A 226 -12.13 27.21 -8.27
N VAL A 227 -11.67 27.09 -9.51
CA VAL A 227 -10.52 27.85 -10.01
C VAL A 227 -11.00 29.13 -10.68
N THR A 228 -10.47 30.25 -10.19
CA THR A 228 -10.76 31.63 -10.63
C THR A 228 -9.58 32.22 -11.40
N GLU A 229 -9.73 33.41 -11.96
CA GLU A 229 -8.61 34.12 -12.60
C GLU A 229 -7.51 34.50 -11.59
N GLU A 230 -7.90 34.82 -10.35
CA GLU A 230 -6.98 35.24 -9.28
C GLU A 230 -6.33 34.09 -8.52
N GLY A 231 -6.75 32.84 -8.74
CA GLY A 231 -6.26 31.69 -7.99
C GLY A 231 -7.33 30.61 -7.82
N LEU A 232 -7.37 29.96 -6.66
CA LEU A 232 -8.36 28.91 -6.36
C LEU A 232 -9.14 29.23 -5.09
N LYS A 233 -10.39 28.79 -5.03
CA LYS A 233 -11.25 28.85 -3.85
C LYS A 233 -11.66 27.43 -3.47
N ILE A 234 -11.58 27.11 -2.19
CA ILE A 234 -12.02 25.81 -1.65
C ILE A 234 -13.13 26.07 -0.65
N ASP A 235 -14.32 25.54 -0.93
CA ASP A 235 -15.39 25.42 0.03
C ASP A 235 -14.96 24.45 1.14
N GLN A 236 -14.67 25.02 2.30
CA GLN A 236 -14.21 24.24 3.45
C GLN A 236 -15.37 23.42 4.04
N GLU A 237 -16.63 23.81 3.91
CA GLU A 237 -17.74 23.04 4.45
C GLU A 237 -18.02 21.79 3.60
N ALA A 238 -17.93 21.92 2.28
CA ALA A 238 -18.10 20.79 1.34
C ALA A 238 -16.89 19.84 1.29
N CYS A 239 -15.69 20.29 1.68
CA CYS A 239 -14.48 19.47 1.58
C CYS A 239 -14.47 18.29 2.58
N VAL A 240 -14.44 17.06 2.04
CA VAL A 240 -14.38 15.79 2.80
C VAL A 240 -12.96 15.33 3.17
N TYR A 241 -11.97 16.20 3.07
CA TYR A 241 -10.59 15.93 3.50
C TYR A 241 -9.96 14.69 2.84
N CYS A 242 -10.19 14.49 1.54
CA CYS A 242 -9.63 13.35 0.82
C CYS A 242 -8.15 13.54 0.41
N PHE A 243 -7.63 14.78 0.44
CA PHE A 243 -6.27 15.19 0.05
C PHE A 243 -5.87 14.91 -1.41
N ALA A 244 -6.79 14.51 -2.28
CA ALA A 244 -6.50 14.29 -3.70
C ALA A 244 -5.95 15.56 -4.38
N CYS A 245 -6.49 16.74 -4.05
CA CYS A 245 -6.06 18.02 -4.62
C CYS A 245 -4.66 18.45 -4.19
N ALA A 246 -4.21 18.07 -2.99
CA ALA A 246 -2.91 18.49 -2.45
C ALA A 246 -1.72 17.90 -3.23
N ASN A 247 -1.87 16.74 -3.85
CA ASN A 247 -0.79 16.11 -4.62
C ASN A 247 -0.82 16.45 -6.12
N LEU A 248 -1.82 17.20 -6.58
CA LEU A 248 -1.95 17.56 -7.99
C LEU A 248 -1.10 18.77 -8.38
N CYS A 249 -0.87 19.70 -7.43
CA CYS A 249 -0.19 20.93 -7.76
C CYS A 249 1.31 20.67 -8.01
N ILE A 250 1.75 20.86 -9.25
CA ILE A 250 3.17 20.79 -9.63
C ILE A 250 4.04 21.79 -8.86
N ASN A 251 3.44 22.88 -8.36
CA ASN A 251 4.13 23.90 -7.56
C ASN A 251 4.09 23.61 -6.06
N MET A 252 3.41 22.54 -5.62
CA MET A 252 3.05 22.28 -4.22
C MET A 252 2.55 23.55 -3.52
N ALA A 253 1.60 24.24 -4.17
CA ALA A 253 0.96 25.45 -3.67
C ALA A 253 -0.07 25.13 -2.57
#